data_AF-A0A6P0ND72-F1
#
_entry.id   AF-A0A6P0ND72-F1
#
_cell.length_a   1.000
_cell.length_b   1.000
_cell.length_c   1.000
_cell.angle_alpha   90.00
_cell.angle_beta   90.00
_cell.angle_gamma   90.00
#
_symmetry.space_group_name_H-M   'P 1'
#
loop_
_entity.id
_entity.type
_entity.pdbx_description
1 polymer ?
#
loop_
_entity_poly.entity_id
_entity_poly.type
_entity_poly.pdbx_seq_one_letter_code
_entity_poly.pdbx_strand_id
1 'polypeptide(L)' 'MNKQIQHLVLKIQHYAPENKQREQALAELVEQLLRTRKVCRPRPGHPLSGIYLEIYQTVQ' A
#
# COMPACT_ATOMS: atom_id res chain seq x y z
N MET A 1 11.11 -4.57 8.02
CA MET A 1 10.32 -3.57 7.26
C MET A 1 11.10 -3.18 6.01
N ASN A 2 10.46 -3.03 4.84
CA ASN A 2 11.19 -2.66 3.61
C ASN A 2 11.74 -1.23 3.74
N LYS A 3 13.06 -1.04 3.57
CA LYS A 3 13.75 0.26 3.72
C LYS A 3 13.17 1.32 2.78
N GLN A 4 12.68 0.93 1.60
CA GLN A 4 12.05 1.84 0.63
C GLN A 4 10.71 2.38 1.15
N ILE A 5 9.88 1.52 1.75
CA ILE A 5 8.58 1.92 2.33
C ILE A 5 8.81 2.89 3.50
N GLN A 6 9.80 2.61 4.36
CA GLN A 6 10.13 3.53 5.46
C GLN A 6 10.54 4.91 4.94
N HIS A 7 11.37 4.96 3.91
CA HIS A 7 11.83 6.21 3.31
C HIS A 7 10.66 7.02 2.72
N LEU A 8 9.73 6.35 2.03
CA LEU A 8 8.52 6.97 1.48
C LEU A 8 7.62 7.55 2.58
N VAL A 9 7.40 6.82 3.66
CA VAL A 9 6.59 7.29 4.80
C VAL A 9 7.20 8.55 5.41
N LEU A 10 8.51 8.56 5.68
CA LEU A 10 9.20 9.74 6.23
C LEU A 10 9.10 10.93 5.28
N LYS A 11 9.32 10.71 3.97
CA LYS A 11 9.22 11.75 2.95
C LYS A 11 7.82 12.38 2.89
N ILE A 12 6.75 11.57 2.98
CA ILE A 12 5.36 12.03 2.96
C ILE A 12 5.01 12.89 4.19
N GLN A 13 5.53 12.54 5.37
CA GLN A 13 5.28 13.27 6.61
C GLN A 13 5.79 14.73 6.55
N HIS A 14 6.81 15.00 5.74
CA HIS A 14 7.34 16.35 5.56
C HIS A 14 6.54 17.22 4.58
N TYR A 15 5.57 16.65 3.85
CA TYR A 15 4.75 17.43 2.91
C TYR A 15 3.45 17.93 3.54
N ALA A 16 3.09 19.17 3.21
CA ALA A 16 1.79 19.73 3.54
C ALA A 16 0.65 18.89 2.91
N PRO A 17 -0.53 18.79 3.56
CA PRO A 17 -1.65 17.97 3.09
C PRO A 17 -2.10 18.27 1.65
N GLU A 18 -2.15 19.55 1.27
CA GLU A 18 -2.59 20.03 -0.05
C GLU A 18 -1.42 20.21 -1.02
N ASN A 19 -0.46 19.27 -1.01
CA ASN A 19 0.70 19.32 -1.88
C ASN A 19 0.64 18.18 -2.91
N LYS A 20 0.69 18.52 -4.20
CA LYS A 20 0.75 17.53 -5.30
C LYS A 20 1.89 16.54 -5.16
N GLN A 21 3.04 16.95 -4.60
CA GLN A 21 4.16 16.06 -4.31
C GLN A 21 3.81 15.03 -3.22
N ARG A 22 2.95 15.40 -2.26
CA ARG A 22 2.42 14.47 -1.25
C ARG A 22 1.50 13.45 -1.87
N GLU A 23 0.57 13.89 -2.73
CA GLU A 23 -0.35 13.00 -3.45
C GLU A 23 0.43 11.97 -4.27
N GLN A 24 1.44 12.40 -5.02
CA GLN A 24 2.25 11.51 -5.83
C GLN A 24 3.09 10.54 -4.99
N ALA A 25 3.71 11.02 -3.90
CA ALA A 25 4.44 10.15 -2.98
C ALA A 25 3.52 9.14 -2.26
N LEU A 26 2.28 9.54 -1.95
CA LEU A 26 1.25 8.64 -1.39
C LEU A 26 0.87 7.55 -2.39
N ALA A 27 0.68 7.89 -3.67
CA ALA A 27 0.40 6.91 -4.71
C ALA A 27 1.52 5.87 -4.84
N GLU A 28 2.79 6.31 -4.86
CA GLU A 28 3.96 5.42 -4.87
C GLU A 28 4.01 4.52 -3.62
N LEU A 29 3.70 5.07 -2.45
CA LEU A 29 3.66 4.30 -1.20
C LEU A 29 2.58 3.20 -1.26
N VAL A 30 1.37 3.52 -1.71
CA VAL A 30 0.28 2.55 -1.85
C VAL A 30 0.66 1.45 -2.82
N GLU A 31 1.26 1.79 -3.97
CA GLU A 31 1.71 0.79 -4.94
C GLU A 31 2.74 -0.18 -4.33
N GLN A 32 3.73 0.34 -3.58
CA GLN A 32 4.74 -0.49 -2.92
C GLN A 32 4.13 -1.38 -1.82
N LEU A 33 3.18 -0.86 -1.04
CA LEU A 33 2.48 -1.64 -0.02
C LEU A 33 1.69 -2.80 -0.65
N LEU A 34 0.96 -2.52 -1.74
CA LEU A 34 0.21 -3.54 -2.47
C LEU A 34 1.13 -4.58 -3.12
N ARG A 35 2.24 -4.16 -3.75
CA ARG A 35 3.22 -5.08 -4.36
C ARG A 35 3.86 -6.00 -3.34
N THR A 36 4.23 -5.50 -2.16
CA THR A 36 4.87 -6.35 -1.15
C THR A 36 3.91 -7.38 -0.53
N ARG A 37 2.59 -7.16 -0.60
CA ARG A 37 1.56 -7.98 0.06
C ARG A 37 1.87 -8.33 1.52
N LYS A 38 2.67 -7.49 2.21
CA LYS A 38 3.01 -7.65 3.63
C LYS A 38 2.11 -6.84 4.54
N VAL A 39 1.49 -5.80 4.00
CA VAL A 39 0.55 -4.93 4.71
C VAL A 39 -0.84 -5.19 4.15
N CYS A 40 -1.83 -5.21 5.04
CA CYS A 40 -3.25 -5.52 4.75
C CYS A 40 -3.55 -6.94 4.24
N ARG A 41 -2.56 -7.82 3.99
CA ARG A 41 -2.84 -9.20 3.57
C ARG A 41 -3.54 -9.98 4.69
N PRO A 42 -4.67 -10.65 4.41
CA PRO A 42 -5.28 -11.56 5.37
C PRO A 42 -4.27 -12.62 5.81
N ARG A 43 -4.24 -12.94 7.12
CA ARG A 43 -3.39 -14.01 7.63
C ARG A 43 -3.77 -15.33 6.94
N PRO A 44 -2.81 -16.23 6.67
CA PRO A 44 -3.14 -17.57 6.15
C PRO A 44 -4.22 -18.23 7.00
N GLY A 45 -5.25 -18.79 6.35
CA GLY A 45 -6.40 -19.41 7.02
C GLY A 45 -7.57 -18.45 7.32
N HIS A 46 -7.41 -17.14 7.14
CA HIS A 46 -8.54 -16.21 7.19
C HIS A 46 -9.22 -16.07 5.82
N PRO A 47 -10.56 -15.88 5.79
CA PRO A 47 -11.26 -15.57 4.56
C PRO A 47 -10.71 -14.32 3.87
N LEU A 48 -10.63 -14.35 2.55
CA LEU A 48 -10.38 -13.14 1.77
C LEU A 48 -11.57 -12.19 1.89
N SER A 49 -11.31 -10.89 1.95
CA SER A 49 -12.34 -9.85 1.99
C SER A 49 -11.84 -8.58 1.29
N GLY A 50 -12.79 -7.74 0.87
CA GLY A 50 -12.52 -6.50 0.13
C GLY A 50 -11.68 -6.73 -1.13
N ILE A 51 -10.70 -5.86 -1.36
CA ILE A 51 -9.86 -5.88 -2.56
C ILE A 51 -9.13 -7.21 -2.79
N TYR A 52 -8.81 -7.96 -1.74
CA TYR A 52 -8.14 -9.26 -1.89
C TYR A 52 -9.08 -10.33 -2.46
N LEU A 53 -10.37 -10.29 -2.12
CA LEU A 53 -11.38 -11.18 -2.68
C LEU A 53 -11.64 -10.83 -4.15
N GLU A 54 -11.79 -9.54 -4.44
CA GLU A 54 -12.00 -9.02 -5.80
C GLU A 54 -10.87 -9.43 -6.75
N ILE A 55 -9.60 -9.26 -6.32
CA ILE A 55 -8.43 -9.66 -7.11
C ILE A 55 -8.44 -11.18 -7.34
N TYR A 56 -8.72 -11.99 -6.32
CA TYR A 56 -8.73 -13.45 -6.47
C TYR A 56 -9.78 -13.91 -7.49
N GLN A 57 -10.98 -13.35 -7.42
CA GLN A 57 -12.07 -13.66 -8.34
C GLN A 57 -11.79 -13.21 -9.78
N THR A 58 -11.05 -12.13 -9.97
CA THR A 58 -10.74 -11.57 -11.30
C THR A 58 -9.64 -12.35 -12.03
N VAL A 59 -8.77 -13.06 -11.30
CA VAL A 59 -7.61 -13.78 -11.84
C VAL A 59 -7.89 -15.29 -12.02
N GLN A 60 -9.09 -15.76 -11.66
CA GLN A 60 -9.61 -17.09 -11.98
C GLN A 60 -10.20 -17.10 -13.40
#